data_AF-A0A7J9H9U3-F1
#
_entry.id   AF-A0A7J9H9U3-F1
#
_cell.length_a   1.000
_cell.length_b   1.000
_cell.length_c   1.000
_cell.angle_alpha   90.00
_cell.angle_beta   90.00
_cell.angle_gamma   90.00
#
_symmetry.space_group_name_H-M   'P 1'
#
loop_
_entity.id
_entity.type
_entity.pdbx_description
1 polymer ?
#
loop_
_entity_poly.entity_id
_entity_poly.type
_entity_poly.pdbx_seq_one_letter_code
_entity_poly.pdbx_strand_id
1 'polypeptide(L)'
;MERLVLACGGEAVNSVDDLTPDCLGWAGLVYEHVLGEDKYTFVENVRHPHSCTILIKGPNDHTIAQIKDAVRDGLRAVKNTIEDEAVILGAGAFEVAARQHLINEVKKTVQGRAQLGVEAFADALLVVPKTLAENSGLDTQDVIIGLTGEHDRGNIVGLNQQTGEPMDPQMEGIFDNYSVKRQIINS
;
A
#
# COMPACT_ATOMS: atom_id res chain seq x y z
N MET A 1 19.32 18.07 -10.95
CA MET A 1 20.68 17.51 -11.15
C MET A 1 20.97 16.35 -10.19
N GLU A 2 20.46 16.38 -8.96
CA GLU A 2 20.69 15.35 -7.92
C GLU A 2 20.44 13.90 -8.36
N ARG A 3 19.38 13.63 -9.14
CA ARG A 3 19.09 12.25 -9.59
C ARG A 3 20.14 11.67 -10.54
N LEU A 4 20.77 12.49 -11.39
CA LEU A 4 21.84 12.02 -12.28
C LEU A 4 23.09 11.64 -11.48
N VAL A 5 23.41 12.43 -10.45
CA VAL A 5 24.48 12.13 -9.50
C VAL A 5 24.19 10.80 -8.78
N LEU A 6 22.98 10.62 -8.24
CA LEU A 6 22.60 9.39 -7.54
C LEU A 6 22.48 8.15 -8.45
N ALA A 7 22.05 8.32 -9.70
CA ALA A 7 21.89 7.21 -10.63
C ALA A 7 23.22 6.81 -11.28
N CYS A 8 24.03 7.78 -11.73
CA CYS A 8 25.24 7.54 -12.51
C CYS A 8 26.53 7.57 -11.69
N GLY A 9 26.50 8.14 -10.47
CA GLY A 9 27.65 8.21 -9.57
C GLY A 9 28.62 9.37 -9.84
N GLY A 10 28.23 10.38 -10.62
CA GLY A 10 29.07 11.57 -10.88
C GLY A 10 28.95 12.64 -9.79
N GLU A 11 29.88 13.60 -9.77
CA GLU A 11 29.90 14.71 -8.81
C GLU A 11 29.51 16.04 -9.49
N ALA A 12 28.82 16.91 -8.75
CA ALA A 12 28.48 18.23 -9.24
C ALA A 12 29.67 19.19 -9.05
N VAL A 13 30.26 19.65 -10.15
CA VAL A 13 31.42 20.55 -10.16
C VAL A 13 30.98 21.97 -10.54
N ASN A 14 31.51 22.99 -9.87
CA ASN A 14 31.10 24.39 -10.06
C ASN A 14 31.80 25.08 -11.24
N SER A 15 33.03 24.69 -11.55
CA SER A 15 33.81 25.21 -12.67
C SER A 15 34.07 24.12 -13.69
N VAL A 16 34.04 24.46 -14.98
CA VAL A 16 34.40 23.56 -16.07
C VAL A 16 35.90 23.21 -16.05
N ASP A 17 36.73 24.09 -15.50
CA ASP A 17 38.18 23.90 -15.41
C ASP A 17 38.58 22.84 -14.37
N ASP A 18 37.71 22.59 -13.40
CA ASP A 18 37.92 21.60 -12.32
C ASP A 18 37.39 20.21 -12.69
N LEU A 19 36.86 20.04 -13.91
CA LEU A 19 36.22 18.80 -14.34
C LEU A 19 37.29 17.74 -14.66
N THR A 20 37.28 16.66 -13.89
CA THR A 20 38.14 15.49 -14.15
C THR A 20 37.31 14.29 -14.59
N PRO A 21 37.90 13.28 -15.27
CA PRO A 21 37.19 12.05 -15.62
C PRO A 21 36.58 11.33 -14.41
N ASP A 22 37.17 11.48 -13.22
CA ASP A 22 36.69 10.86 -11.99
C ASP A 22 35.41 11.51 -11.46
N CYS A 23 35.14 12.77 -11.83
CA CYS A 23 33.89 13.46 -11.50
C CYS A 23 32.70 12.99 -12.35
N LEU A 24 32.94 12.26 -13.45
CA LEU A 24 31.90 11.89 -14.41
C LEU A 24 31.19 10.59 -14.00
N GLY A 25 29.86 10.64 -13.99
CA GLY A 25 29.03 9.45 -13.80
C GLY A 25 29.06 8.54 -15.02
N TRP A 26 28.66 7.28 -14.83
CA TRP A 26 28.66 6.27 -15.89
C TRP A 26 27.25 5.78 -16.21
N ALA A 27 26.95 5.65 -17.51
CA ALA A 27 25.74 5.01 -18.03
C ALA A 27 26.10 4.17 -19.26
N GLY A 28 25.55 2.95 -19.34
CA GLY A 28 25.81 2.03 -20.45
C GLY A 28 25.03 2.37 -21.72
N LEU A 29 23.91 3.09 -21.60
CA LEU A 29 23.11 3.53 -22.74
C LEU A 29 22.59 4.95 -22.49
N VAL A 30 22.89 5.86 -23.41
CA VAL A 30 22.33 7.21 -23.42
C VAL A 30 21.76 7.48 -24.80
N TYR A 31 20.47 7.80 -24.88
CA TYR A 31 19.82 8.07 -26.15
C TYR A 31 18.71 9.10 -26.00
N GLU A 32 18.45 9.83 -27.09
CA GLU A 32 17.31 10.74 -27.19
C GLU A 32 16.10 9.99 -27.75
N HIS A 33 14.95 10.17 -27.12
CA HIS A 33 13.68 9.62 -27.54
C HIS A 33 12.66 10.75 -27.66
N VAL A 34 12.05 10.87 -28.83
CA VAL A 34 11.05 11.90 -29.13
C VAL A 34 9.67 11.38 -28.77
N LEU A 35 8.94 12.11 -27.94
CA LEU A 35 7.57 11.80 -27.54
C LEU A 35 6.70 13.02 -27.82
N GLY A 36 5.88 12.93 -28.86
CA GLY A 36 5.12 14.08 -29.35
C GLY A 36 6.07 15.12 -29.95
N GLU A 37 6.01 16.34 -29.42
CA GLU A 37 6.88 17.45 -29.83
C GLU A 37 8.14 17.57 -28.96
N ASP A 38 8.21 16.84 -27.86
CA ASP A 38 9.28 16.92 -26.87
C ASP A 38 10.36 15.85 -27.08
N LYS A 39 11.59 16.23 -26.75
CA LYS A 39 12.76 15.36 -26.77
C LYS A 39 13.18 15.00 -25.35
N TYR A 40 13.23 13.72 -25.04
CA TYR A 40 13.63 13.21 -23.74
C TYR A 40 14.95 12.45 -23.87
N THR A 41 15.94 12.77 -23.04
CA THR A 41 17.19 11.99 -22.97
C THR A 41 17.06 10.91 -21.91
N PHE A 42 17.13 9.66 -22.32
CA PHE A 42 17.14 8.49 -21.46
C PHE A 42 18.58 8.11 -21.13
N VAL A 43 18.84 7.92 -19.84
CA VAL A 43 20.13 7.51 -19.29
C VAL A 43 19.89 6.20 -18.56
N GLU A 44 20.35 5.10 -19.16
CA GLU A 44 20.03 3.73 -18.76
C GLU A 44 21.29 2.87 -18.59
N ASN A 45 21.10 1.67 -18.06
CA ASN A 45 22.17 0.72 -17.77
C ASN A 45 23.28 1.34 -16.91
N VAL A 46 22.93 1.96 -15.77
CA VAL A 46 23.90 2.48 -14.80
C VAL A 46 24.38 1.37 -13.86
N ARG A 47 25.59 1.47 -13.30
CA ARG A 47 26.20 0.39 -12.48
C ARG A 47 25.53 0.20 -11.12
N HIS A 48 25.23 1.30 -10.43
CA HIS A 48 24.71 1.31 -9.06
C HIS A 48 23.54 2.29 -8.96
N PRO A 49 22.35 1.94 -9.49
CA PRO A 49 21.21 2.85 -9.49
C PRO A 49 20.65 3.01 -8.07
N HIS A 50 21.01 4.12 -7.40
CA HIS A 50 20.28 4.58 -6.21
C HIS A 50 19.04 5.42 -6.55
N SER A 51 18.86 5.75 -7.84
CA SER A 51 17.68 6.45 -8.36
C SER A 51 17.24 5.82 -9.67
N CYS A 52 15.94 5.52 -9.77
CA CYS A 52 15.30 4.98 -10.97
C CYS A 52 14.18 5.92 -11.40
N THR A 53 13.88 5.92 -12.71
CA THR A 53 12.79 6.73 -13.29
C THR A 53 11.73 5.82 -13.87
N ILE A 54 10.47 6.01 -13.46
CA ILE A 54 9.31 5.36 -14.08
C ILE A 54 8.64 6.38 -15.00
N LEU A 55 8.63 6.12 -16.30
CA LEU A 55 7.96 6.97 -17.28
C LEU A 55 6.47 6.59 -17.34
N ILE A 56 5.60 7.55 -17.03
CA ILE A 56 4.15 7.40 -17.14
C ILE A 56 3.68 8.21 -18.35
N LYS A 57 3.01 7.55 -19.29
CA LYS A 57 2.33 8.19 -20.42
C LYS A 57 0.83 8.11 -20.19
N GLY A 58 0.12 9.21 -20.39
CA GLY A 58 -1.32 9.26 -20.22
C GLY A 58 -1.98 10.28 -21.16
N PRO A 59 -3.30 10.21 -21.31
CA PRO A 59 -4.04 11.04 -22.27
C PRO A 59 -4.18 12.50 -21.84
N ASN A 60 -4.09 12.79 -20.53
CA ASN A 60 -4.17 14.13 -19.97
C ASN A 60 -3.44 14.18 -18.61
N ASP A 61 -3.12 15.39 -18.15
CA ASP A 61 -2.36 15.63 -16.91
C ASP A 61 -3.06 15.10 -15.66
N HIS A 62 -4.39 15.12 -15.63
CA HIS A 62 -5.16 14.62 -14.49
C HIS A 62 -4.98 13.12 -14.31
N THR A 63 -5.12 12.34 -15.38
CA THR A 63 -4.89 10.89 -15.36
C THR A 63 -3.43 10.57 -15.03
N ILE A 64 -2.47 11.32 -15.57
CA ILE A 64 -1.04 11.13 -15.25
C ILE A 64 -0.79 11.38 -13.75
N ALA A 65 -1.37 12.43 -13.17
CA ALA A 65 -1.24 12.72 -11.74
C ALA A 65 -1.82 11.60 -10.87
N GLN A 66 -3.00 11.08 -11.21
CA GLN A 66 -3.61 9.96 -10.49
C GLN A 66 -2.75 8.69 -10.53
N ILE A 67 -2.23 8.33 -11.71
CA ILE A 67 -1.35 7.16 -11.85
C ILE A 67 -0.05 7.37 -11.08
N LYS A 68 0.52 8.58 -11.14
CA LYS A 68 1.74 8.93 -10.40
C LYS A 68 1.56 8.78 -8.90
N ASP A 69 0.45 9.26 -8.35
CA ASP A 69 0.15 9.16 -6.92
C ASP A 69 -0.11 7.70 -6.53
N ALA A 70 -0.88 6.95 -7.32
CA ALA A 70 -1.10 5.52 -7.10
C ALA A 70 0.20 4.69 -7.09
N VAL A 71 1.10 4.94 -8.06
CA VAL A 71 2.41 4.27 -8.10
C VAL A 71 3.25 4.66 -6.89
N ARG A 72 3.24 5.94 -6.49
CA ARG A 72 3.99 6.41 -5.33
C ARG A 72 3.53 5.75 -4.04
N ASP A 73 2.22 5.63 -3.85
CA ASP A 73 1.64 4.99 -2.67
C ASP A 73 1.86 3.47 -2.68
N GLY A 74 1.76 2.83 -3.85
CA GLY A 74 2.11 1.42 -4.02
C GLY A 74 3.58 1.14 -3.69
N LEU A 75 4.52 1.98 -4.14
CA LEU A 75 5.94 1.86 -3.81
C LEU A 75 6.19 1.99 -2.30
N ARG A 76 5.45 2.87 -1.62
CA ARG A 76 5.52 3.00 -0.15
C ARG A 76 4.96 1.77 0.56
N ALA A 77 3.86 1.21 0.08
CA ALA A 77 3.30 -0.01 0.63
C ALA A 77 4.28 -1.19 0.50
N VAL A 78 4.91 -1.36 -0.67
CA VAL A 78 5.94 -2.40 -0.88
C VAL A 78 7.16 -2.14 0.01
N LYS A 79 7.62 -0.90 0.13
CA LYS A 79 8.71 -0.53 1.03
C LYS A 79 8.38 -0.89 2.48
N ASN A 80 7.17 -0.59 2.94
CA ASN A 80 6.73 -0.97 4.28
C ASN A 80 6.70 -2.49 4.46
N THR A 81 6.28 -3.24 3.44
CA THR A 81 6.32 -4.72 3.49
C THR A 81 7.74 -5.26 3.65
N ILE A 82 8.72 -4.65 2.95
CA ILE A 82 10.14 -5.03 3.08
C ILE A 82 10.66 -4.74 4.49
N GLU A 83 10.26 -3.63 5.11
CA GLU A 83 10.69 -3.25 6.46
C GLU A 83 9.96 -4.00 7.58
N ASP A 84 8.67 -4.27 7.40
CA ASP A 84 7.83 -4.94 8.38
C ASP A 84 8.14 -6.44 8.46
N GLU A 85 8.69 -7.03 7.39
CA GLU A 85 8.88 -8.48 7.19
C GLU A 85 7.60 -9.31 7.41
N ALA A 86 6.44 -8.66 7.44
CA ALA A 86 5.14 -9.23 7.74
C ALA A 86 4.02 -8.47 7.04
N VAL A 87 2.97 -9.20 6.68
CA VAL A 87 1.73 -8.66 6.10
C VAL A 87 0.53 -9.21 6.85
N ILE A 88 -0.57 -8.47 6.81
CA ILE A 88 -1.85 -8.85 7.39
C ILE A 88 -2.85 -9.05 6.25
N LEU A 89 -3.83 -9.92 6.45
CA LEU A 89 -4.93 -10.10 5.49
C LEU A 89 -5.80 -8.84 5.43
N GLY A 90 -5.99 -8.32 4.22
CA GLY A 90 -6.78 -7.11 3.99
C GLY A 90 -8.26 -7.39 3.82
N ALA A 91 -8.94 -6.54 3.03
CA ALA A 91 -10.37 -6.65 2.72
C ALA A 91 -11.30 -6.72 3.96
N GLY A 92 -10.91 -6.12 5.08
CA GLY A 92 -11.69 -6.17 6.32
C GLY A 92 -11.51 -7.46 7.14
N ALA A 93 -10.66 -8.39 6.71
CA ALA A 93 -10.46 -9.67 7.37
C ALA A 93 -9.85 -9.51 8.77
N PHE A 94 -8.85 -8.63 8.89
CA PHE A 94 -8.26 -8.30 10.19
C PHE A 94 -9.30 -7.77 11.17
N GLU A 95 -10.17 -6.85 10.73
CA GLU A 95 -11.17 -6.21 11.57
C GLU A 95 -12.21 -7.20 12.08
N VAL A 96 -12.67 -8.12 11.22
CA VAL A 96 -13.60 -9.18 11.59
C VAL A 96 -12.95 -10.14 12.60
N ALA A 97 -11.72 -10.60 12.32
CA ALA A 97 -10.99 -11.50 13.21
C ALA A 97 -10.67 -10.85 14.57
N ALA A 98 -10.23 -9.59 14.56
CA ALA A 98 -9.94 -8.84 15.77
C ALA A 98 -11.19 -8.62 16.61
N ARG A 99 -12.32 -8.25 16.01
CA ARG A 99 -13.60 -8.16 16.72
C ARG A 99 -13.94 -9.49 17.38
N GLN A 100 -13.88 -10.60 16.63
CA GLN A 100 -14.31 -11.90 17.15
C GLN A 100 -13.42 -12.36 18.31
N HIS A 101 -12.11 -12.14 18.22
CA HIS A 101 -11.19 -12.39 19.33
C HIS A 101 -11.49 -11.52 20.56
N LEU A 102 -11.77 -10.23 20.37
CA LEU A 102 -12.11 -9.32 21.46
C LEU A 102 -13.40 -9.73 22.19
N ILE A 103 -14.43 -10.12 21.45
CA ILE A 103 -15.73 -10.53 22.01
C ILE A 103 -15.64 -11.90 22.68
N ASN A 104 -14.99 -12.87 22.06
CA ASN A 104 -15.02 -14.26 22.53
C ASN A 104 -13.97 -14.57 23.58
N GLU A 105 -12.80 -13.93 23.52
CA GLU A 105 -11.69 -14.22 24.41
C GLU A 105 -11.49 -13.07 25.41
N VAL A 106 -11.22 -11.87 24.91
CA VAL A 106 -10.80 -10.74 25.76
C VAL A 106 -11.92 -10.27 26.69
N LYS A 107 -13.17 -10.15 26.20
CA LYS A 107 -14.32 -9.72 27.02
C LYS A 107 -14.53 -10.62 28.24
N LYS A 108 -14.23 -11.92 28.15
CA LYS A 108 -14.34 -12.89 29.27
C LYS A 108 -13.26 -12.70 30.32
N THR A 109 -12.11 -12.13 29.95
CA THR A 109 -10.98 -11.90 30.88
C THR A 109 -11.14 -10.64 31.73
N VAL A 110 -11.99 -9.70 31.31
CA VAL A 110 -12.22 -8.42 32.01
C VAL A 110 -13.54 -8.45 32.77
N GLN A 111 -13.66 -7.67 33.86
CA GLN A 111 -14.85 -7.61 34.70
C GLN A 111 -15.41 -6.20 34.82
N GLY A 112 -16.71 -6.11 35.12
CA GLY A 112 -17.39 -4.83 35.34
C GLY A 112 -17.47 -3.98 34.08
N ARG A 113 -17.36 -2.65 34.24
CA ARG A 113 -17.57 -1.68 33.15
C ARG A 113 -16.60 -1.85 31.98
N ALA A 114 -15.43 -2.46 32.19
CA ALA A 114 -14.46 -2.70 31.13
C ALA A 114 -15.00 -3.65 30.04
N GLN A 115 -15.91 -4.57 30.38
CA GLN A 115 -16.55 -5.46 29.39
C GLN A 115 -17.31 -4.68 28.32
N LEU A 116 -18.01 -3.61 28.72
CA LEU A 116 -18.75 -2.74 27.81
C LEU A 116 -17.80 -1.94 26.92
N GLY A 117 -16.64 -1.55 27.45
CA GLY A 117 -15.60 -0.85 26.68
C GLY A 117 -14.98 -1.74 25.61
N VAL A 118 -14.65 -2.99 25.95
CA VAL A 118 -14.12 -3.97 24.98
C VAL A 118 -15.13 -4.23 23.87
N GLU A 119 -16.40 -4.42 24.21
CA GLU A 119 -17.47 -4.63 23.23
C GLU A 119 -17.64 -3.44 22.29
N ALA A 120 -17.73 -2.22 22.84
CA ALA A 120 -17.83 -1.01 22.03
C ALA A 120 -16.63 -0.82 21.09
N PHE A 121 -15.42 -1.11 21.57
CA PHE A 121 -14.21 -1.05 20.74
C PHE A 121 -14.23 -2.12 19.63
N ALA A 122 -14.60 -3.35 19.96
CA ALA A 122 -14.68 -4.45 19.02
C ALA A 122 -15.68 -4.17 17.89
N ASP A 123 -16.85 -3.61 18.22
CA ASP A 123 -17.86 -3.23 17.23
C ASP A 123 -17.43 -2.02 16.38
N ALA A 124 -16.62 -1.11 16.93
CA ALA A 124 -16.07 0.01 16.19
C ALA A 124 -15.11 -0.43 15.08
N LEU A 125 -14.38 -1.54 15.25
CA LEU A 125 -13.49 -2.09 14.20
C LEU A 125 -14.25 -2.44 12.92
N LEU A 126 -15.53 -2.83 13.02
CA LEU A 126 -16.35 -3.16 11.85
C LEU A 126 -16.71 -1.95 10.99
N VAL A 127 -16.36 -0.71 11.40
CA VAL A 127 -16.60 0.47 10.56
C VAL A 127 -15.92 0.33 9.20
N VAL A 128 -14.71 -0.25 9.14
CA VAL A 128 -13.96 -0.41 7.89
C VAL A 128 -14.70 -1.31 6.89
N PRO A 129 -15.02 -2.59 7.20
CA PRO A 129 -15.77 -3.43 6.27
C PRO A 129 -17.18 -2.91 5.98
N LYS A 130 -17.85 -2.23 6.93
CA LYS A 130 -19.15 -1.58 6.68
C LYS A 130 -19.03 -0.47 5.64
N THR A 131 -18.05 0.42 5.79
CA THR A 131 -17.82 1.51 4.84
C THR A 131 -17.40 0.97 3.47
N LEU A 132 -16.61 -0.11 3.40
CA LEU A 132 -16.30 -0.77 2.12
C LEU A 132 -17.54 -1.32 1.44
N ALA A 133 -18.44 -1.97 2.19
CA ALA A 133 -19.71 -2.47 1.67
C ALA A 133 -20.62 -1.32 1.18
N GLU A 134 -20.77 -0.27 1.98
CA GLU A 134 -21.58 0.91 1.64
C GLU A 134 -21.07 1.61 0.39
N ASN A 135 -19.75 1.84 0.28
CA ASN A 135 -19.12 2.42 -0.90
C ASN A 135 -19.27 1.55 -2.16
N SER A 136 -19.49 0.25 -1.97
CA SER A 136 -19.73 -0.72 -3.05
C SER A 136 -21.22 -0.86 -3.38
N GLY A 137 -22.12 -0.15 -2.69
CA GLY A 137 -23.57 -0.22 -2.88
C GLY A 137 -24.21 -1.52 -2.34
N LEU A 138 -23.53 -2.21 -1.43
CA LEU A 138 -23.97 -3.46 -0.84
C LEU A 138 -24.73 -3.24 0.47
N ASP A 139 -25.57 -4.20 0.86
CA ASP A 139 -26.20 -4.18 2.18
C ASP A 139 -25.16 -4.47 3.26
N THR A 140 -24.90 -3.47 4.11
CA THR A 140 -23.89 -3.56 5.15
C THR A 140 -24.19 -4.62 6.21
N GLN A 141 -25.46 -4.94 6.48
CA GLN A 141 -25.83 -5.95 7.46
C GLN A 141 -25.58 -7.35 6.91
N ASP A 142 -26.03 -7.62 5.69
CA ASP A 142 -25.84 -8.92 5.03
C ASP A 142 -24.36 -9.25 4.89
N VAL A 143 -23.54 -8.27 4.48
CA VAL A 143 -22.08 -8.43 4.41
C VAL A 143 -21.49 -8.79 5.76
N ILE A 144 -21.79 -8.02 6.82
CA ILE A 144 -21.19 -8.27 8.13
C ILE A 144 -21.64 -9.61 8.73
N ILE A 145 -22.90 -10.00 8.53
CA ILE A 145 -23.43 -11.30 8.95
C ILE A 145 -22.71 -12.42 8.19
N GLY A 146 -22.53 -12.28 6.87
CA GLY A 146 -21.80 -13.24 6.06
C GLY A 146 -20.34 -13.40 6.50
N LEU A 147 -19.64 -12.28 6.69
CA LEU A 147 -18.23 -12.29 7.07
C LEU A 147 -18.02 -12.91 8.45
N THR A 148 -18.81 -12.49 9.44
CA THR A 148 -18.72 -13.02 10.82
C THR A 148 -19.12 -14.48 10.89
N GLY A 149 -20.18 -14.88 10.17
CA GLY A 149 -20.64 -16.27 10.10
C GLY A 149 -19.63 -17.23 9.50
N GLU A 150 -18.93 -16.83 8.42
CA GLU A 150 -17.85 -17.65 7.85
C GLU A 150 -16.61 -17.68 8.75
N HIS A 151 -16.27 -16.56 9.39
CA HIS A 151 -15.15 -16.51 10.33
C HIS A 151 -15.38 -17.46 11.51
N ASP A 152 -16.59 -17.51 12.05
CA ASP A 152 -16.98 -18.39 13.15
C ASP A 152 -16.94 -19.89 12.78
N ARG A 153 -16.98 -20.22 11.49
CA ARG A 153 -16.74 -21.57 10.99
C ARG A 153 -15.26 -21.94 10.88
N GLY A 154 -14.37 -21.00 11.21
CA GLY A 154 -12.92 -21.16 11.14
C GLY A 154 -12.32 -20.82 9.78
N ASN A 155 -13.10 -20.20 8.88
CA ASN A 155 -12.60 -19.79 7.57
C ASN A 155 -11.86 -18.46 7.65
N ILE A 156 -10.89 -18.29 6.75
CA ILE A 156 -10.26 -17.00 6.48
C ILE A 156 -11.19 -16.21 5.55
N VAL A 157 -11.55 -14.99 5.93
CA VAL A 157 -12.62 -14.25 5.26
C VAL A 157 -12.34 -12.76 5.23
N GLY A 158 -12.43 -12.17 4.04
CA GLY A 158 -12.59 -10.75 3.79
C GLY A 158 -13.71 -10.49 2.79
N LEU A 159 -13.98 -9.21 2.57
CA LEU A 159 -15.07 -8.74 1.71
C LEU A 159 -14.65 -8.71 0.24
N ASN A 160 -15.38 -9.43 -0.61
CA ASN A 160 -15.38 -9.14 -2.04
C ASN A 160 -16.28 -7.93 -2.33
N GLN A 161 -15.70 -6.79 -2.73
CA GLN A 161 -16.47 -5.57 -3.03
C GLN A 161 -17.36 -5.68 -4.28
N GLN A 162 -17.09 -6.63 -5.18
CA GLN A 162 -17.88 -6.81 -6.41
C GLN A 162 -19.11 -7.67 -6.19
N THR A 163 -18.98 -8.74 -5.40
CA THR A 163 -20.08 -9.69 -5.15
C THR A 163 -20.79 -9.45 -3.81
N GLY A 164 -20.11 -8.83 -2.86
CA GLY A 164 -20.54 -8.72 -1.46
C GLY A 164 -20.39 -10.01 -0.66
N GLU A 165 -19.82 -11.06 -1.25
CA GLU A 165 -19.66 -12.35 -0.60
C GLU A 165 -18.31 -12.46 0.15
N PRO A 166 -18.25 -13.30 1.19
CA PRO A 166 -16.99 -13.70 1.82
C PRO A 166 -16.02 -14.32 0.81
N MET A 167 -14.77 -13.88 0.82
CA MET A 167 -13.68 -14.47 0.02
C MET A 167 -12.42 -14.62 0.87
N ASP A 168 -11.49 -15.48 0.46
CA ASP A 168 -10.18 -15.61 1.12
C ASP A 168 -9.21 -14.54 0.57
N PRO A 169 -8.84 -13.52 1.37
CA PRO A 169 -7.96 -12.44 0.90
C PRO A 169 -6.56 -12.95 0.56
N GLN A 170 -6.12 -14.07 1.14
CA GLN A 170 -4.82 -14.65 0.86
C GLN A 170 -4.79 -15.20 -0.57
N MET A 171 -5.87 -15.86 -1.00
CA MET A 171 -5.99 -16.39 -2.35
C MET A 171 -6.11 -15.27 -3.39
N GLU A 172 -6.78 -14.17 -3.04
CA GLU A 172 -6.93 -12.99 -3.89
C GLU A 172 -5.71 -12.05 -3.86
N GLY A 173 -4.72 -12.32 -3.01
CA GLY A 173 -3.50 -11.51 -2.89
C GLY A 173 -3.73 -10.14 -2.25
N ILE A 174 -4.76 -9.99 -1.42
CA ILE A 174 -5.14 -8.73 -0.79
C ILE A 174 -4.54 -8.67 0.62
N PHE A 175 -3.51 -7.84 0.76
CA PHE A 175 -2.74 -7.70 1.99
C PHE A 175 -2.63 -6.24 2.43
N ASP A 176 -2.63 -6.06 3.75
CA ASP A 176 -2.35 -4.80 4.42
C ASP A 176 -0.98 -4.84 5.10
N ASN A 177 -0.29 -3.71 5.14
CA ASN A 177 0.97 -3.59 5.89
C ASN A 177 0.71 -3.68 7.41
N TYR A 178 1.57 -4.42 8.11
CA TYR A 178 1.49 -4.53 9.57
C TYR A 178 1.65 -3.18 10.26
N SER A 179 2.65 -2.38 9.86
CA SER A 179 2.91 -1.04 10.40
C SER A 179 1.71 -0.11 10.28
N VAL A 180 1.01 -0.15 9.13
CA VAL A 180 -0.17 0.69 8.87
C VAL A 180 -1.31 0.34 9.81
N LYS A 181 -1.65 -0.95 9.95
CA LYS A 181 -2.70 -1.38 10.89
C LYS A 181 -2.32 -1.07 12.34
N ARG A 182 -1.08 -1.32 12.73
CA ARG A 182 -0.59 -1.02 14.08
C ARG A 182 -0.68 0.47 14.39
N GLN A 183 -0.32 1.33 13.44
CA GLN A 183 -0.39 2.78 13.61
C GLN A 183 -1.83 3.24 13.79
N ILE A 184 -2.76 2.74 12.97
CA ILE A 184 -4.18 3.11 13.04
C ILE A 184 -4.81 2.77 14.40
N ILE A 185 -4.47 1.62 14.98
CA ILE A 185 -5.02 1.20 16.28
C ILE A 185 -4.47 2.02 17.45
N ASN A 186 -3.23 2.51 17.33
CA ASN A 186 -2.54 3.23 18.41
C ASN A 186 -2.69 4.76 18.33
N SER A 187 -3.28 5.30 17.26
CA SER A 187 -3.44 6.75 17.05
C SER A 187 -4.76 7.24 17.63
#